data_AF-A0AAW2CLY8-F1
#
_entry.id   AF-A0AAW2CLY8-F1
#
_cell.length_a   1.000
_cell.length_b   1.000
_cell.length_c   1.000
_cell.angle_alpha   90.00
_cell.angle_beta   90.00
_cell.angle_gamma   90.00
#
_symmetry.space_group_name_H-M   'P 1'
#
loop_
_entity.id
_entity.type
_entity.pdbx_description
1 polymer ?
#
loop_
_entity_poly.entity_id
_entity_poly.type
_entity_poly.pdbx_seq_one_letter_code
_entity_poly.pdbx_strand_id
1 'polypeptide(L)'
;MGTSESEEKMEGWLYLIRSNRIGLQYSRKRYFILEDHHLKSFKSVPISNNQDPVRSAIIDSCIRVMDNGRESIHRKVLFIFTLYNTSNHNDQLKLGATSPEEAARWIHFFQEAALKGGPDVEDYLVGCSKSRWLPFRFGGSRRVNHSSSIDWTLCSSTQTDPVTSDVIAPSPWTIFGCQNGLRLFKEAKDRDSGVKWDDHPAIMAVGVVDGPSEAIFQTLMSLGPLRSEWDFCFYKGSVVEHLDGHTDIIHKQLYSDWLPWGMKQRDLLLRRYWRREDSGTYVILYHSVFHKKCPPQKGYVRACLKSNVGDMLYHL
;
A
#
# COMPACT_ATOMS: atom_id res chain seq x y z
N MET A 1 28.16 33.09 -12.85
CA MET A 1 28.20 32.49 -11.50
C MET A 1 27.04 31.53 -11.44
N GLY A 2 27.32 30.24 -11.62
CA GLY A 2 26.30 29.20 -11.72
C GLY A 2 25.96 28.63 -10.35
N THR A 3 24.68 28.51 -10.06
CA THR A 3 24.13 27.67 -8.99
C THR A 3 23.46 26.49 -9.69
N SER A 4 24.13 25.35 -9.70
CA SER A 4 23.58 24.10 -10.21
C SER A 4 22.65 23.51 -9.16
N GLU A 5 21.35 23.79 -9.30
CA GLU A 5 20.27 23.03 -8.66
C GLU A 5 20.29 21.61 -9.25
N SER A 6 20.78 20.66 -8.47
CA SER A 6 20.65 19.22 -8.73
C SER A 6 20.42 18.48 -7.42
N GLU A 7 19.53 18.99 -6.57
CA GLU A 7 19.29 18.50 -5.21
C GLU A 7 18.03 17.63 -5.06
N GLU A 8 17.46 17.09 -6.15
CA GLU A 8 16.33 16.14 -6.06
C GLU A 8 16.77 14.66 -6.02
N LYS A 9 18.08 14.40 -6.11
CA LYS A 9 18.63 13.05 -6.23
C LYS A 9 19.78 12.81 -5.26
N MET A 10 19.66 11.76 -4.46
CA MET A 10 20.70 11.29 -3.54
C MET A 10 21.25 9.95 -4.00
N GLU A 11 22.57 9.84 -4.20
CA GLU A 11 23.22 8.59 -4.59
C GLU A 11 24.52 8.35 -3.83
N GLY A 12 24.88 7.08 -3.65
CA GLY A 12 26.05 6.74 -2.86
C GLY A 12 26.16 5.27 -2.47
N TRP A 13 27.28 4.93 -1.84
CA TRP A 13 27.57 3.58 -1.39
C TRP A 13 27.09 3.36 0.04
N LEU A 14 26.19 2.40 0.24
CA LEU A 14 25.78 1.99 1.58
C LEU A 14 26.04 0.50 1.81
N TYR A 15 26.17 0.15 3.08
CA TYR A 15 26.26 -1.22 3.55
C TYR A 15 24.88 -1.70 3.95
N LEU A 16 24.36 -2.67 3.20
CA LEU A 16 23.15 -3.37 3.57
C LEU A 16 23.45 -4.37 4.69
N ILE A 17 22.87 -4.17 5.87
CA ILE A 17 23.06 -5.04 7.03
C ILE A 17 21.94 -6.08 7.09
N ARG A 18 22.29 -7.36 7.23
CA ARG A 18 21.33 -8.46 7.37
C ARG A 18 21.83 -9.49 8.36
N SER A 19 20.90 -10.25 8.93
CA SER A 19 21.22 -11.39 9.78
C SER A 19 20.95 -12.70 9.04
N ASN A 20 21.81 -13.70 9.24
CA ASN A 20 21.54 -15.06 8.77
C ASN A 20 20.54 -15.77 9.72
N ARG A 21 20.14 -17.00 9.39
CA ARG A 21 19.18 -17.79 10.20
C ARG A 21 19.67 -18.10 11.62
N ILE A 22 20.98 -17.97 11.87
CA ILE A 22 21.64 -18.26 13.14
C ILE A 22 21.89 -16.93 13.90
N GLY A 23 21.40 -15.79 13.39
CA GLY A 23 21.51 -14.48 14.04
C GLY A 23 22.80 -13.72 13.77
N LEU A 24 23.76 -14.28 13.02
CA LEU A 24 25.01 -13.59 12.68
C LEU A 24 24.73 -12.51 11.64
N GLN A 25 25.10 -11.27 11.98
CA GLN A 25 24.96 -10.12 11.12
C GLN A 25 26.09 -10.07 10.09
N TYR A 26 25.77 -9.82 8.83
CA TYR A 26 26.70 -9.59 7.73
C TYR A 26 26.33 -8.31 6.98
N SER A 27 27.35 -7.66 6.41
CA SER A 27 27.18 -6.42 5.62
C SER A 27 27.51 -6.67 4.15
N ARG A 28 26.77 -6.04 3.25
CA ARG A 28 27.02 -6.07 1.79
C ARG A 28 27.04 -4.66 1.24
N LYS A 29 28.17 -4.23 0.67
CA LYS A 29 28.28 -2.94 -0.01
C LYS A 29 27.42 -2.94 -1.27
N ARG A 30 26.56 -1.93 -1.44
CA ARG A 30 25.66 -1.73 -2.58
C ARG A 30 25.61 -0.25 -2.92
N TYR A 31 25.38 0.06 -4.19
CA TYR A 31 25.18 1.43 -4.63
C TYR A 31 23.68 1.72 -4.59
N PHE A 32 23.30 2.81 -3.95
CA PHE A 32 21.90 3.23 -3.82
C PHE A 32 21.70 4.55 -4.54
N ILE A 33 20.52 4.69 -5.14
CA ILE A 33 20.04 5.92 -5.74
C ILE A 33 18.63 6.13 -5.20
N LEU A 34 18.41 7.26 -4.55
CA LEU A 34 17.10 7.77 -4.17
C LEU A 34 16.81 8.97 -5.07
N GLU A 35 15.73 8.86 -5.82
CA GLU A 35 15.26 9.86 -6.77
C GLU A 35 13.77 10.00 -6.52
N ASP A 36 13.34 11.20 -6.14
CA ASP A 36 12.01 11.47 -5.60
C ASP A 36 11.67 10.53 -4.43
N HIS A 37 10.69 9.65 -4.63
CA HIS A 37 10.27 8.62 -3.69
C HIS A 37 10.87 7.25 -4.00
N HIS A 38 11.66 7.08 -5.07
CA HIS A 38 12.10 5.77 -5.53
C HIS A 38 13.53 5.45 -5.06
N LEU A 39 13.65 4.50 -4.14
CA LEU A 39 14.93 3.94 -3.73
C LEU A 39 15.30 2.73 -4.59
N LYS A 40 16.37 2.85 -5.38
CA LYS A 40 16.93 1.79 -6.22
C LYS A 40 18.27 1.33 -5.64
N SER A 41 18.55 0.03 -5.71
CA SER A 41 19.81 -0.57 -5.23
C SER A 41 20.49 -1.41 -6.30
N PHE A 42 21.81 -1.28 -6.41
CA PHE A 42 22.63 -1.88 -7.46
C PHE A 42 23.85 -2.61 -6.88
N LYS A 43 24.38 -3.60 -7.62
CA LYS A 43 25.64 -4.28 -7.23
C LYS A 43 26.86 -3.36 -7.42
N SER A 44 26.79 -2.48 -8.42
CA SER A 44 27.81 -1.51 -8.82
C SER A 44 27.12 -0.21 -9.25
N VAL A 45 27.88 0.85 -9.47
CA VAL A 45 27.36 2.07 -10.11
C VAL A 45 26.72 1.68 -11.45
N PRO A 46 25.46 2.07 -11.72
CA PRO A 46 24.81 1.73 -12.98
C PRO A 46 25.46 2.47 -14.15
N ILE A 47 25.63 1.80 -15.28
CA ILE A 47 26.30 2.36 -16.47
C ILE A 47 25.30 3.09 -17.37
N SER A 48 24.01 2.75 -17.27
CA SER A 48 22.91 3.40 -17.98
C SER A 48 21.65 3.47 -17.11
N ASN A 49 20.78 4.44 -17.39
CA ASN A 49 19.53 4.64 -16.64
C ASN A 49 18.54 3.47 -16.77
N ASN A 50 18.67 2.65 -17.81
CA ASN A 50 17.80 1.49 -18.07
C ASN A 50 18.33 0.18 -17.45
N GLN A 51 19.35 0.24 -16.59
CA GLN A 51 19.84 -0.96 -15.93
C GLN A 51 18.89 -1.40 -14.82
N ASP A 52 18.46 -2.66 -14.86
CA ASP A 52 17.55 -3.20 -13.83
C ASP A 52 18.20 -3.18 -12.43
N PRO A 53 17.55 -2.56 -11.43
CA PRO A 53 18.06 -2.55 -10.08
C PRO A 53 17.98 -3.95 -9.47
N VAL A 54 18.91 -4.25 -8.56
CA VAL A 54 18.88 -5.48 -7.76
C VAL A 54 17.61 -5.52 -6.89
N ARG A 55 17.22 -4.36 -6.36
CA ARG A 55 15.94 -4.12 -5.68
C ARG A 55 15.55 -2.65 -5.82
N SER A 56 14.25 -2.42 -5.91
CA SER A 56 13.61 -1.11 -5.78
C SER A 56 12.64 -1.11 -4.59
N ALA A 57 12.43 0.06 -4.01
CA ALA A 57 11.44 0.35 -2.98
C ALA A 57 10.95 1.80 -3.15
N ILE A 58 9.77 2.13 -2.63
CA ILE A 58 9.20 3.49 -2.69
C ILE A 58 9.07 4.02 -1.28
N ILE A 59 9.69 5.15 -0.99
CA ILE A 59 9.64 5.84 0.29
C ILE A 59 8.36 6.68 0.33
N ASP A 60 7.37 6.18 1.06
CA ASP A 60 6.08 6.83 1.28
C ASP A 60 5.97 7.42 2.69
N SER A 61 4.86 8.09 2.97
CA SER A 61 4.57 8.74 4.26
C SER A 61 4.51 7.78 5.46
N CYS A 62 4.41 6.47 5.21
CA CYS A 62 4.43 5.43 6.23
C CYS A 62 5.84 4.99 6.63
N ILE A 63 6.88 5.47 5.94
CA ILE A 63 8.26 5.18 6.28
C ILE A 63 8.77 6.16 7.32
N ARG A 64 9.51 5.60 8.28
CA ARG A 64 10.25 6.35 9.27
C ARG A 64 11.70 5.88 9.27
N VAL A 65 12.58 6.81 9.59
CA VAL A 65 14.02 6.58 9.67
C VAL A 65 14.41 6.67 11.14
N MET A 66 15.10 5.65 11.64
CA MET A 66 15.70 5.63 12.96
C MET A 66 17.22 5.65 12.82
N ASP A 67 17.87 6.65 13.41
CA ASP A 67 19.32 6.64 13.55
C ASP A 67 19.71 5.65 14.66
N ASN A 68 20.51 4.64 14.32
CA ASN A 68 21.00 3.65 15.27
C ASN A 68 22.40 3.99 15.78
N GLY A 69 23.03 5.03 15.25
CA GLY A 69 24.36 5.48 15.63
C GLY A 69 25.47 4.55 15.13
N ARG A 70 26.60 4.56 15.84
CA ARG A 70 27.84 3.89 15.44
C ARG A 70 27.84 2.42 15.88
N GLU A 71 27.95 1.49 14.92
CA GLU A 71 28.16 0.07 15.19
C GLU A 71 29.48 -0.44 14.56
N SER A 72 30.03 -1.52 15.11
CA SER A 72 31.17 -2.24 14.54
C SER A 72 30.71 -3.60 14.02
N ILE A 73 30.66 -3.76 12.69
CA ILE A 73 30.24 -4.99 12.02
C ILE A 73 31.42 -5.55 11.24
N HIS A 74 31.86 -6.76 11.57
CA HIS A 74 33.01 -7.42 10.91
C HIS A 74 34.29 -6.54 10.90
N ARG A 75 34.63 -5.93 12.05
CA ARG A 75 35.77 -5.00 12.22
C ARG A 75 35.70 -3.71 11.39
N LYS A 76 34.54 -3.40 10.81
CA LYS A 76 34.28 -2.12 10.14
C LYS A 76 33.35 -1.28 11.00
N VAL A 77 33.77 -0.05 11.28
CA VAL A 77 32.93 0.96 11.92
C VAL A 77 31.98 1.51 10.86
N LEU A 78 30.67 1.45 11.13
CA LEU A 78 29.62 1.95 10.26
C LEU A 78 28.63 2.79 11.07
N PHE A 79 28.07 3.81 10.44
CA PHE A 79 27.00 4.64 11.01
C PHE A 79 25.68 4.12 10.49
N ILE A 80 24.93 3.49 11.37
CA ILE A 80 23.80 2.65 11.05
C ILE A 80 22.50 3.44 11.19
N PHE A 81 21.59 3.21 10.28
CA PHE A 81 20.22 3.68 10.37
C PHE A 81 19.26 2.64 9.80
N THR A 82 18.04 2.65 10.31
CA THR A 82 17.00 1.68 9.96
C THR A 82 15.79 2.42 9.41
N LEU A 83 15.43 2.10 8.17
CA LEU A 83 14.14 2.44 7.59
C LEU A 83 13.14 1.39 8.05
N TYR A 84 12.01 1.81 8.60
CA TYR A 84 10.96 0.90 9.01
C TYR A 84 9.59 1.42 8.60
N ASN A 85 8.72 0.50 8.24
CA ASN A 85 7.34 0.82 7.91
C ASN A 85 6.50 0.88 9.20
N THR A 86 5.82 2.00 9.44
CA THR A 86 4.93 2.17 10.60
C THR A 86 3.71 1.25 10.54
N SER A 87 3.26 0.88 9.34
CA SER A 87 2.18 -0.07 9.12
C SER A 87 2.63 -1.54 9.19
N ASN A 88 3.94 -1.81 9.06
CA ASN A 88 4.53 -3.15 9.13
C ASN A 88 5.92 -3.13 9.78
N HIS A 89 5.98 -3.26 11.11
CA HIS A 89 7.25 -3.27 11.85
C HIS A 89 8.20 -4.43 11.49
N ASN A 90 7.75 -5.45 10.76
CA ASN A 90 8.63 -6.52 10.26
C ASN A 90 9.32 -6.15 8.95
N ASP A 91 8.88 -5.08 8.30
CA ASP A 91 9.52 -4.54 7.10
C ASP A 91 10.49 -3.44 7.51
N GLN A 92 11.74 -3.87 7.72
CA GLN A 92 12.83 -3.01 8.12
C GLN A 92 14.00 -3.19 7.17
N LEU A 93 14.61 -2.07 6.78
CA LEU A 93 15.82 -2.01 5.97
C LEU A 93 16.92 -1.33 6.80
N LYS A 94 17.84 -2.15 7.31
CA LYS A 94 19.01 -1.69 8.07
C LYS A 94 20.16 -1.37 7.10
N LEU A 95 20.61 -0.12 7.09
CA LEU A 95 21.67 0.40 6.23
C LEU A 95 22.79 0.99 7.09
N GLY A 96 23.97 1.13 6.50
CA GLY A 96 25.14 1.72 7.15
C GLY A 96 25.99 2.54 6.20
N ALA A 97 26.38 3.73 6.62
CA ALA A 97 27.32 4.59 5.91
C ALA A 97 28.73 4.51 6.51
N THR A 98 29.73 5.01 5.77
CA THR A 98 31.13 4.99 6.21
C THR A 98 31.51 6.17 7.09
N SER A 99 30.77 7.28 6.98
CA SER A 99 30.95 8.48 7.80
C SER A 99 29.61 8.92 8.40
N PRO A 100 29.63 9.65 9.53
CA PRO A 100 28.41 10.16 10.13
C PRO A 100 27.74 11.22 9.25
N GLU A 101 28.52 12.02 8.51
CA GLU A 101 27.99 13.03 7.59
C GLU A 101 27.24 12.37 6.43
N GLU A 102 27.76 11.25 5.91
CA GLU A 102 27.09 10.47 4.88
C GLU A 102 25.78 9.85 5.40
N ALA A 103 25.78 9.30 6.62
CA ALA A 103 24.57 8.80 7.25
C ALA A 103 23.52 9.91 7.44
N ALA A 104 23.93 11.06 7.96
CA ALA A 104 23.05 12.20 8.19
C ALA A 104 22.40 12.69 6.89
N ARG A 105 23.17 12.80 5.81
CA ARG A 105 22.62 13.15 4.48
C ARG A 105 21.57 12.14 4.03
N TRP A 106 21.87 10.84 4.08
CA TRP A 106 20.90 9.81 3.71
C TRP A 106 19.63 9.86 4.56
N ILE A 107 19.76 10.00 5.88
CA ILE A 107 18.61 10.10 6.80
C ILE A 107 17.74 11.31 6.43
N HIS A 108 18.34 12.47 6.18
CA HIS A 108 17.63 13.68 5.77
C HIS A 108 16.84 13.47 4.48
N PHE A 109 17.48 12.95 3.43
CA PHE A 109 16.81 12.68 2.15
C PHE A 109 15.68 11.66 2.28
N PHE A 110 15.82 10.63 3.12
CA PHE A 110 14.73 9.70 3.38
C PHE A 110 13.57 10.34 4.15
N GLN A 111 13.87 11.24 5.10
CA GLN A 111 12.84 11.99 5.82
C GLN A 111 12.10 12.94 4.88
N GLU A 112 12.82 13.69 4.04
CA GLU A 112 12.20 14.56 3.04
C GLU A 112 11.37 13.79 2.03
N ALA A 113 11.87 12.68 1.49
CA ALA A 113 11.11 11.83 0.57
C ALA A 113 9.84 11.26 1.22
N ALA A 114 9.87 10.95 2.52
CA ALA A 114 8.67 10.51 3.25
C ALA A 114 7.70 11.66 3.56
N LEU A 115 8.17 12.91 3.63
CA LEU A 115 7.36 14.10 3.90
C LEU A 115 6.75 14.71 2.63
N LYS A 116 7.47 14.68 1.49
CA LYS A 116 7.08 15.29 0.21
C LYS A 116 6.01 14.51 -0.59
N GLY A 117 5.33 13.53 0.00
CA GLY A 117 4.19 12.85 -0.65
C GLY A 117 2.87 13.60 -0.36
N GLY A 118 2.21 14.29 -1.29
CA GLY A 118 2.38 14.36 -2.75
C GLY A 118 2.19 15.79 -3.32
N PRO A 119 1.76 15.93 -4.60
CA PRO A 119 1.75 17.21 -5.32
C PRO A 119 0.86 18.27 -4.65
N ASP A 120 1.25 19.52 -4.86
CA ASP A 120 0.76 20.75 -4.23
C ASP A 120 -0.74 20.79 -3.87
N VAL A 121 -0.96 21.12 -2.58
CA VAL A 121 -2.07 21.88 -1.99
C VAL A 121 -3.38 21.90 -2.78
N GLU A 122 -4.28 20.97 -2.45
CA GLU A 122 -5.65 21.19 -1.97
C GLU A 122 -6.47 19.90 -2.12
N ASP A 123 -6.22 18.90 -1.26
CA ASP A 123 -7.30 18.00 -0.83
C ASP A 123 -6.92 17.22 0.44
N TYR A 124 -7.88 17.13 1.35
CA TYR A 124 -7.67 16.73 2.73
C TYR A 124 -7.36 15.22 2.89
N LEU A 125 -6.31 14.92 3.67
CA LEU A 125 -6.09 13.65 4.39
C LEU A 125 -5.94 12.38 3.53
N VAL A 126 -4.97 12.34 2.62
CA VAL A 126 -4.64 11.13 1.85
C VAL A 126 -3.72 10.20 2.66
N GLY A 127 -4.28 9.04 3.03
CA GLY A 127 -3.60 7.97 3.75
C GLY A 127 -2.44 7.33 2.97
N CYS A 128 -1.50 6.73 3.70
CA CYS A 128 -0.32 6.07 3.14
C CYS A 128 -0.66 5.10 2.00
N SER A 129 -0.32 5.49 0.77
CA SER A 129 -0.31 4.58 -0.36
C SER A 129 0.72 3.48 -0.11
N LYS A 130 0.25 2.23 -0.01
CA LYS A 130 1.11 1.03 0.04
C LYS A 130 1.72 0.82 -1.34
N SER A 131 2.82 1.52 -1.58
CA SER A 131 3.79 1.10 -2.57
C SER A 131 4.19 -0.36 -2.29
N ARG A 132 4.43 -1.14 -3.35
CA ARG A 132 4.68 -2.58 -3.27
C ARG A 132 6.08 -2.84 -2.68
N TRP A 133 6.23 -2.66 -1.37
CA TRP A 133 7.37 -3.12 -0.59
C TRP A 133 7.48 -4.64 -0.73
N LEU A 134 8.44 -5.12 -1.52
CA LEU A 134 8.74 -6.53 -1.59
C LEU A 134 9.39 -6.95 -0.26
N PRO A 135 8.81 -7.93 0.48
CA PRO A 135 9.45 -8.46 1.67
C PRO A 135 10.86 -8.94 1.29
N PHE A 136 11.85 -8.64 2.13
CA PHE A 136 13.25 -8.97 1.87
C PHE A 136 13.59 -10.48 1.96
N ARG A 137 12.73 -11.37 1.47
CA ARG A 137 12.98 -12.82 1.31
C ARG A 137 13.17 -13.19 -0.17
N PHE A 138 14.11 -14.10 -0.41
CA PHE A 138 14.62 -14.50 -1.73
C PHE A 138 13.59 -15.22 -2.61
N GLY A 139 13.61 -14.89 -3.90
CA GLY A 139 13.22 -15.74 -5.03
C GLY A 139 13.92 -15.22 -6.28
N GLY A 140 14.84 -16.00 -6.85
CA GLY A 140 15.63 -15.60 -8.02
C GLY A 140 14.77 -15.40 -9.27
N SER A 141 15.25 -14.53 -10.16
CA SER A 141 14.70 -14.35 -11.50
C SER A 141 14.62 -15.69 -12.22
N ARG A 142 13.40 -16.17 -12.47
CA ARG A 142 13.15 -17.22 -13.46
C ARG A 142 12.51 -16.53 -14.66
N ARG A 143 13.29 -16.46 -15.74
CA ARG A 143 12.83 -16.16 -17.09
C ARG A 143 11.62 -17.03 -17.42
N VAL A 144 10.55 -16.39 -17.88
CA VAL A 144 9.56 -17.05 -18.74
C VAL A 144 9.30 -16.06 -19.87
N ASN A 145 9.87 -16.36 -21.03
CA ASN A 145 9.44 -15.79 -22.30
C ASN A 145 8.01 -16.25 -22.52
N HIS A 146 7.07 -15.34 -22.78
CA HIS A 146 6.03 -15.64 -23.75
C HIS A 146 5.76 -14.42 -24.63
N SER A 147 5.90 -14.73 -25.91
CA SER A 147 5.67 -13.93 -27.09
C SER A 147 4.35 -13.18 -27.06
N SER A 148 4.40 -11.98 -27.62
CA SER A 148 3.28 -11.15 -28.03
C SER A 148 2.20 -11.92 -28.79
N SER A 149 0.94 -11.60 -28.49
CA SER A 149 -0.13 -11.58 -29.46
C SER A 149 -0.98 -10.36 -29.16
N ILE A 150 -0.82 -9.37 -30.04
CA ILE A 150 -1.76 -8.28 -30.26
C ILE A 150 -2.97 -8.94 -30.92
N ASP A 151 -4.17 -8.61 -30.45
CA ASP A 151 -5.35 -8.78 -31.29
C ASP A 151 -6.16 -7.49 -31.31
N TRP A 152 -6.29 -6.98 -32.53
CA TRP A 152 -7.07 -5.83 -32.89
C TRP A 152 -8.46 -6.34 -33.29
N THR A 153 -9.49 -5.94 -32.56
CA THR A 153 -10.84 -5.94 -33.16
C THR A 153 -11.65 -4.76 -32.67
N LEU A 154 -11.59 -3.74 -33.53
CA LEU A 154 -12.49 -2.62 -33.68
C LEU A 154 -13.86 -3.13 -34.20
N CYS A 155 -14.96 -2.57 -33.67
CA CYS A 155 -16.18 -2.13 -34.38
C CYS A 155 -17.24 -1.75 -33.33
N SER A 156 -17.47 -0.46 -33.08
CA SER A 156 -18.32 0.48 -33.84
C SER A 156 -19.81 0.37 -33.48
N SER A 157 -20.36 1.46 -32.93
CA SER A 157 -21.72 1.90 -33.26
C SER A 157 -21.86 3.41 -33.07
N THR A 158 -21.86 4.09 -34.23
CA THR A 158 -22.70 5.24 -34.62
C THR A 158 -22.77 6.53 -33.79
N GLN A 159 -22.31 7.57 -34.49
CA GLN A 159 -22.41 9.01 -34.30
C GLN A 159 -23.85 9.55 -34.34
N THR A 160 -24.15 10.57 -33.53
CA THR A 160 -24.82 11.83 -33.95
C THR A 160 -24.62 12.92 -32.89
N ASP A 161 -23.83 13.92 -33.30
CA ASP A 161 -24.01 15.38 -33.25
C ASP A 161 -24.17 16.22 -31.96
N PRO A 162 -23.70 17.49 -32.04
CA PRO A 162 -23.19 18.26 -30.90
C PRO A 162 -24.23 19.26 -30.39
N VAL A 163 -24.27 19.49 -29.08
CA VAL A 163 -24.49 20.79 -28.42
C VAL A 163 -24.57 20.55 -26.90
N THR A 164 -23.95 21.48 -26.18
CA THR A 164 -23.99 21.68 -24.72
C THR A 164 -23.39 20.57 -23.86
N SER A 165 -22.18 20.81 -23.37
CA SER A 165 -21.90 20.50 -21.97
C SER A 165 -20.83 21.46 -21.49
N ASP A 166 -21.22 22.28 -20.55
CA ASP A 166 -20.35 23.06 -19.68
C ASP A 166 -19.22 22.18 -19.13
N VAL A 167 -18.11 22.84 -18.79
CA VAL A 167 -16.86 22.25 -18.28
C VAL A 167 -17.16 21.30 -17.10
N ILE A 168 -17.34 20.02 -17.40
CA ILE A 168 -17.28 18.94 -16.41
C ILE A 168 -15.82 18.50 -16.43
N ALA A 169 -15.04 18.95 -15.45
CA ALA A 169 -13.76 18.30 -15.18
C ALA A 169 -14.02 16.79 -15.10
N PRO A 170 -13.30 15.94 -15.85
CA PRO A 170 -13.58 14.51 -15.91
C PRO A 170 -13.60 13.94 -14.49
N SER A 171 -14.73 13.37 -14.07
CA SER A 171 -14.85 12.76 -12.75
C SER A 171 -13.77 11.68 -12.59
N PRO A 172 -13.07 11.61 -11.44
CA PRO A 172 -12.10 10.54 -11.18
C PRO A 172 -12.77 9.16 -11.08
N TRP A 173 -14.10 9.07 -11.21
CA TRP A 173 -14.88 7.85 -11.12
C TRP A 173 -15.63 7.56 -12.42
N THR A 174 -15.56 6.30 -12.86
CA THR A 174 -16.35 5.77 -13.97
C THR A 174 -17.35 4.73 -13.48
N ILE A 175 -18.62 4.89 -13.83
CA ILE A 175 -19.65 3.88 -13.54
C ILE A 175 -19.37 2.65 -14.40
N PHE A 176 -19.32 1.47 -13.79
CA PHE A 176 -19.17 0.21 -14.51
C PHE A 176 -20.30 -0.80 -14.27
N GLY A 177 -21.27 -0.47 -13.40
CA GLY A 177 -22.44 -1.28 -13.20
C GLY A 177 -23.53 -0.58 -12.38
N CYS A 178 -24.78 -0.87 -12.71
CA CYS A 178 -25.95 -0.47 -11.94
C CYS A 178 -26.89 -1.68 -11.86
N GLN A 179 -27.19 -2.16 -10.64
CA GLN A 179 -28.06 -3.32 -10.44
C GLN A 179 -28.91 -3.14 -9.19
N ASN A 180 -30.23 -3.26 -9.30
CA ASN A 180 -31.17 -3.22 -8.18
C ASN A 180 -30.97 -2.02 -7.23
N GLY A 181 -30.72 -0.82 -7.77
CA GLY A 181 -30.47 0.39 -6.97
C GLY A 181 -29.04 0.56 -6.46
N LEU A 182 -28.17 -0.43 -6.64
CA LEU A 182 -26.73 -0.34 -6.36
C LEU A 182 -25.99 0.22 -7.58
N ARG A 183 -25.26 1.32 -7.40
CA ARG A 183 -24.37 1.93 -8.39
C ARG A 183 -22.93 1.59 -8.07
N LEU A 184 -22.20 1.07 -9.05
CA LEU A 184 -20.81 0.61 -8.94
C LEU A 184 -19.90 1.51 -9.76
N PHE A 185 -18.89 2.07 -9.09
CA PHE A 185 -17.91 2.98 -9.66
C PHE A 185 -16.51 2.40 -9.53
N LYS A 186 -15.67 2.65 -10.53
CA LYS A 186 -14.24 2.35 -10.50
C LYS A 186 -13.45 3.62 -10.82
N GLU A 187 -12.30 3.77 -10.20
CA GLU A 187 -11.39 4.87 -10.47
C GLU A 187 -11.01 4.95 -11.96
N ALA A 188 -11.05 6.15 -12.53
CA ALA A 188 -10.69 6.42 -13.90
C ALA A 188 -9.16 6.31 -14.05
N LYS A 189 -8.69 5.54 -15.04
CA LYS A 189 -7.25 5.50 -15.33
C LYS A 189 -6.86 6.75 -16.10
N ASP A 190 -5.95 7.53 -15.53
CA ASP A 190 -5.28 8.60 -16.26
C ASP A 190 -4.48 7.98 -17.42
N ARG A 191 -4.73 8.44 -18.65
CA ARG A 191 -4.24 7.78 -19.87
C ARG A 191 -2.75 8.00 -20.12
N ASP A 192 -2.10 8.90 -19.39
CA ASP A 192 -0.76 9.41 -19.72
C ASP A 192 0.40 8.78 -18.93
N SER A 193 0.14 7.88 -17.98
CA SER A 193 1.21 7.13 -17.31
C SER A 193 1.48 5.79 -18.02
N GLY A 194 2.40 5.81 -18.99
CA GLY A 194 2.89 4.64 -19.74
C GLY A 194 3.61 3.57 -18.92
N VAL A 195 3.44 3.54 -17.60
CA VAL A 195 4.10 2.59 -16.70
C VAL A 195 3.07 1.67 -16.07
N LYS A 196 2.98 0.46 -16.62
CA LYS A 196 2.05 -0.59 -16.22
C LYS A 196 2.47 -1.21 -14.88
N TRP A 197 2.23 -0.51 -13.78
CA TRP A 197 2.28 -1.11 -12.45
C TRP A 197 0.88 -1.57 -12.01
N ASP A 198 0.88 -2.54 -11.10
CA ASP A 198 -0.25 -3.38 -10.67
C ASP A 198 -1.24 -2.63 -9.76
N ASP A 199 -1.66 -1.43 -10.20
CA ASP A 199 -2.67 -0.61 -9.53
C ASP A 199 -4.05 -1.11 -9.94
N HIS A 200 -4.65 -1.81 -8.98
CA HIS A 200 -6.04 -2.19 -9.05
C HIS A 200 -6.84 -0.92 -8.79
N PRO A 201 -7.78 -0.53 -9.67
CA PRO A 201 -8.54 0.70 -9.49
C PRO A 201 -9.31 0.64 -8.18
N ALA A 202 -9.41 1.78 -7.48
CA ALA A 202 -10.34 1.86 -6.36
C ALA A 202 -11.77 1.58 -6.82
N ILE A 203 -12.58 0.95 -5.96
CA ILE A 203 -13.98 0.62 -6.24
C ILE A 203 -14.84 1.29 -5.18
N MET A 204 -15.95 1.88 -5.62
CA MET A 204 -16.98 2.44 -4.75
C MET A 204 -18.33 1.85 -5.15
N ALA A 205 -19.17 1.61 -4.16
CA ALA A 205 -20.54 1.15 -4.35
C ALA A 205 -21.49 2.04 -3.53
N VAL A 206 -22.55 2.54 -4.17
CA VAL A 206 -23.54 3.43 -3.55
C VAL A 206 -24.93 2.87 -3.77
N GLY A 207 -25.69 2.66 -2.70
CA GLY A 207 -27.06 2.17 -2.76
C GLY A 207 -27.86 2.60 -1.55
N VAL A 208 -29.19 2.62 -1.69
CA VAL A 208 -30.12 2.92 -0.59
C VAL A 208 -30.54 1.61 0.05
N VAL A 209 -30.46 1.56 1.38
CA VAL A 209 -30.92 0.43 2.19
C VAL A 209 -32.05 0.92 3.07
N ASP A 210 -33.17 0.20 3.07
CA ASP A 210 -34.29 0.52 3.94
C ASP A 210 -33.98 0.07 5.39
N GLY A 211 -33.94 1.03 6.31
CA GLY A 211 -33.66 0.78 7.72
C GLY A 211 -32.95 1.94 8.41
N PRO A 212 -33.00 2.01 9.75
CA PRO A 212 -32.31 3.05 10.50
C PRO A 212 -30.78 2.84 10.43
N SER A 213 -30.03 3.95 10.35
CA SER A 213 -28.56 3.92 10.24
C SER A 213 -27.91 3.14 11.39
N GLU A 214 -28.49 3.20 12.59
CA GLU A 214 -28.05 2.43 13.75
C GLU A 214 -28.13 0.91 13.53
N ALA A 215 -29.25 0.40 13.00
CA ALA A 215 -29.41 -1.04 12.78
C ALA A 215 -28.43 -1.54 11.71
N ILE A 216 -28.21 -0.73 10.66
CA ILE A 216 -27.22 -1.02 9.62
C ILE A 216 -25.82 -1.03 10.24
N PHE A 217 -25.47 -0.02 11.04
CA PHE A 217 -24.20 0.05 11.75
C PHE A 217 -23.97 -1.20 12.62
N GLN A 218 -24.91 -1.57 13.49
CA GLN A 218 -24.78 -2.76 14.33
C GLN A 218 -24.62 -4.04 13.50
N THR A 219 -25.37 -4.16 12.40
CA THR A 219 -25.26 -5.29 11.47
C THR A 219 -23.86 -5.38 10.86
N LEU A 220 -23.29 -4.25 10.41
CA LEU A 220 -21.93 -4.19 9.87
C LEU A 220 -20.84 -4.45 10.91
N MET A 221 -21.08 -4.04 12.15
CA MET A 221 -20.12 -4.17 13.24
C MET A 221 -20.08 -5.60 13.81
N SER A 222 -21.14 -6.38 13.61
CA SER A 222 -21.24 -7.76 14.08
C SER A 222 -20.15 -8.68 13.51
N LEU A 223 -19.59 -9.52 14.39
CA LEU A 223 -18.63 -10.58 14.07
C LEU A 223 -19.12 -11.98 14.48
N GLY A 224 -20.35 -12.05 15.00
CA GLY A 224 -20.98 -13.29 15.46
C GLY A 224 -21.57 -14.12 14.32
N PRO A 225 -22.22 -15.25 14.64
CA PRO A 225 -22.78 -16.19 13.65
C PRO A 225 -23.77 -15.54 12.68
N LEU A 226 -24.55 -14.55 13.14
CA LEU A 226 -25.51 -13.80 12.32
C LEU A 226 -24.87 -13.11 11.10
N ARG A 227 -23.58 -12.81 11.16
CA ARG A 227 -22.85 -12.20 10.04
C ARG A 227 -22.82 -13.13 8.81
N SER A 228 -22.69 -14.44 9.03
CA SER A 228 -22.64 -15.43 7.96
C SER A 228 -23.99 -15.64 7.25
N GLU A 229 -25.10 -15.14 7.81
CA GLU A 229 -26.42 -15.26 7.18
C GLU A 229 -26.54 -14.42 5.91
N TRP A 230 -25.82 -13.30 5.85
CA TRP A 230 -25.90 -12.36 4.71
C TRP A 230 -24.55 -12.11 4.04
N ASP A 231 -23.43 -12.24 4.75
CA ASP A 231 -22.09 -12.08 4.19
C ASP A 231 -21.56 -13.43 3.70
N PHE A 232 -21.81 -13.72 2.41
CA PHE A 232 -21.49 -15.01 1.78
C PHE A 232 -20.01 -15.41 1.90
N CYS A 233 -19.10 -14.44 2.05
CA CYS A 233 -17.68 -14.71 2.13
C CYS A 233 -17.18 -14.86 3.57
N PHE A 234 -17.98 -14.49 4.58
CA PHE A 234 -17.57 -14.48 5.98
C PHE A 234 -17.74 -15.84 6.65
N TYR A 235 -16.63 -16.41 7.12
CA TYR A 235 -16.62 -17.67 7.87
C TYR A 235 -16.65 -17.46 9.38
N LYS A 236 -15.73 -16.63 9.90
CA LYS A 236 -15.58 -16.41 11.34
C LYS A 236 -14.95 -15.05 11.62
N GLY A 237 -15.33 -14.41 12.71
CA GLY A 237 -14.74 -13.16 13.17
C GLY A 237 -14.48 -13.16 14.67
N SER A 238 -13.48 -12.39 15.09
CA SER A 238 -13.21 -12.14 16.51
C SER A 238 -12.51 -10.81 16.71
N VAL A 239 -12.80 -10.13 17.81
CA VAL A 239 -12.01 -8.98 18.26
C VAL A 239 -10.71 -9.49 18.88
N VAL A 240 -9.58 -9.01 18.37
CA VAL A 240 -8.23 -9.34 18.85
C VAL A 240 -7.83 -8.41 19.98
N GLU A 241 -8.17 -7.12 19.87
CA GLU A 241 -7.84 -6.08 20.84
C GLU A 241 -8.77 -4.87 20.69
N HIS A 242 -9.20 -4.29 21.80
CA HIS A 242 -9.82 -2.96 21.82
C HIS A 242 -8.73 -1.93 22.08
N LEU A 243 -8.60 -0.94 21.21
CA LEU A 243 -7.59 0.12 21.35
C LEU A 243 -8.17 1.31 22.14
N ASP A 244 -9.42 1.67 21.84
CA ASP A 244 -10.18 2.70 22.54
C ASP A 244 -11.71 2.42 22.38
N GLY A 245 -12.56 3.40 22.71
CA GLY A 245 -14.03 3.25 22.60
C GLY A 245 -14.58 3.29 21.16
N HIS A 246 -13.75 3.66 20.17
CA HIS A 246 -14.10 3.87 18.77
C HIS A 246 -13.19 3.11 17.80
N THR A 247 -12.25 2.33 18.31
CA THR A 247 -11.24 1.63 17.53
C THR A 247 -10.95 0.25 18.12
N ASP A 248 -11.03 -0.77 17.27
CA ASP A 248 -10.64 -2.13 17.60
C ASP A 248 -9.76 -2.76 16.51
N ILE A 249 -9.09 -3.85 16.85
CA ILE A 249 -8.41 -4.74 15.91
C ILE A 249 -9.21 -6.04 15.84
N ILE A 250 -9.64 -6.39 14.64
CA ILE A 250 -10.48 -7.56 14.38
C ILE A 250 -9.78 -8.52 13.42
N HIS A 251 -10.02 -9.80 13.61
CA HIS A 251 -9.62 -10.87 12.69
C HIS A 251 -10.86 -11.44 12.02
N LYS A 252 -10.87 -11.50 10.69
CA LYS A 252 -11.92 -12.12 9.89
C LYS A 252 -11.32 -13.26 9.06
N GLN A 253 -11.93 -14.43 9.10
CA GLN A 253 -11.64 -15.55 8.23
C GLN A 253 -12.72 -15.64 7.16
N LEU A 254 -12.32 -15.89 5.92
CA LEU A 254 -13.21 -15.97 4.78
C LEU A 254 -13.34 -17.41 4.27
N TYR A 255 -14.51 -17.76 3.75
CA TYR A 255 -14.72 -19.04 3.06
C TYR A 255 -13.79 -19.16 1.84
N SER A 256 -13.52 -20.39 1.41
CA SER A 256 -12.76 -20.68 0.18
C SER A 256 -13.63 -20.83 -1.05
N ASP A 257 -14.94 -20.99 -0.87
CA ASP A 257 -15.80 -21.61 -1.90
C ASP A 257 -16.01 -20.70 -3.12
N TRP A 258 -15.78 -19.41 -2.96
CA TRP A 258 -15.81 -18.38 -3.99
C TRP A 258 -14.46 -18.20 -4.72
N LEU A 259 -13.43 -18.98 -4.37
CA LEU A 259 -12.09 -18.84 -4.91
C LEU A 259 -11.81 -19.93 -5.95
N PRO A 260 -11.10 -19.60 -7.04
CA PRO A 260 -10.64 -20.59 -8.02
C PRO A 260 -9.93 -21.79 -7.37
N TRP A 261 -10.11 -22.96 -7.99
CA TRP A 261 -9.60 -24.22 -7.48
C TRP A 261 -8.08 -24.18 -7.22
N GLY A 262 -7.65 -24.72 -6.08
CA GLY A 262 -6.23 -24.74 -5.66
C GLY A 262 -5.74 -23.49 -4.94
N MET A 263 -6.56 -22.45 -4.78
CA MET A 263 -6.19 -21.29 -3.97
C MET A 263 -6.44 -21.53 -2.47
N LYS A 264 -5.55 -21.02 -1.62
CA LYS A 264 -5.67 -21.12 -0.15
C LYS A 264 -6.74 -20.19 0.41
N GLN A 265 -7.32 -20.52 1.56
CA GLN A 265 -8.25 -19.61 2.26
C GLN A 265 -7.59 -18.28 2.61
N ARG A 266 -8.39 -17.22 2.76
CA ARG A 266 -7.89 -15.90 3.14
C ARG A 266 -8.40 -15.50 4.50
N ASP A 267 -7.56 -14.78 5.22
CA ASP A 267 -7.94 -14.07 6.42
C ASP A 267 -7.55 -12.60 6.33
N LEU A 268 -8.24 -11.76 7.09
CA LEU A 268 -8.04 -10.32 7.18
C LEU A 268 -7.79 -9.97 8.64
N LEU A 269 -6.78 -9.15 8.89
CA LEU A 269 -6.54 -8.54 10.20
C LEU A 269 -6.62 -7.04 10.02
N LEU A 270 -7.66 -6.44 10.59
CA LEU A 270 -8.06 -5.08 10.30
C LEU A 270 -8.13 -4.30 11.61
N ARG A 271 -7.55 -3.10 11.63
CA ARG A 271 -7.95 -2.06 12.56
C ARG A 271 -9.21 -1.42 12.00
N ARG A 272 -10.27 -1.38 12.78
CA ARG A 272 -11.54 -0.77 12.43
C ARG A 272 -11.78 0.41 13.35
N TYR A 273 -11.96 1.59 12.77
CA TYR A 273 -12.33 2.82 13.46
C TYR A 273 -13.76 3.20 13.08
N TRP A 274 -14.54 3.73 14.01
CA TRP A 274 -15.88 4.23 13.71
C TRP A 274 -16.19 5.53 14.44
N ARG A 275 -16.95 6.39 13.77
CA ARG A 275 -17.53 7.60 14.37
C ARG A 275 -18.97 7.78 13.93
N ARG A 276 -19.72 8.53 14.75
CA ARG A 276 -21.06 9.02 14.43
C ARG A 276 -21.00 10.54 14.31
N GLU A 277 -21.54 11.06 13.23
CA GLU A 277 -21.67 12.51 13.03
C GLU A 277 -23.01 13.00 13.62
N ASP A 278 -23.12 14.30 13.85
CA ASP A 278 -24.34 14.90 14.44
C ASP A 278 -25.57 14.72 13.55
N SER A 279 -25.36 14.56 12.23
CA SER A 279 -26.39 14.18 11.24
C SER A 279 -26.97 12.77 11.47
N GLY A 280 -26.34 11.95 12.30
CA GLY A 280 -26.67 10.52 12.46
C GLY A 280 -25.96 9.60 11.46
N THR A 281 -25.07 10.13 10.63
CA THR A 281 -24.20 9.37 9.71
C THR A 281 -23.16 8.58 10.50
N TYR A 282 -22.99 7.31 10.14
CA TYR A 282 -21.90 6.47 10.62
C TYR A 282 -20.80 6.36 9.56
N VAL A 283 -19.55 6.49 9.99
CA VAL A 283 -18.36 6.25 9.16
C VAL A 283 -17.54 5.13 9.80
N ILE A 284 -17.21 4.09 9.02
CA ILE A 284 -16.44 2.92 9.50
C ILE A 284 -15.21 2.70 8.62
N LEU A 285 -14.03 3.04 9.12
CA LEU A 285 -12.77 2.90 8.39
C LEU A 285 -12.10 1.57 8.73
N TYR A 286 -11.71 0.81 7.70
CA TYR A 286 -10.90 -0.40 7.85
C TYR A 286 -9.50 -0.20 7.31
N HIS A 287 -8.49 -0.57 8.10
CA HIS A 287 -7.10 -0.58 7.68
C HIS A 287 -6.44 -1.90 8.04
N SER A 288 -5.80 -2.57 7.07
CA SER A 288 -5.06 -3.81 7.37
C SER A 288 -3.86 -3.57 8.25
N VAL A 289 -3.75 -4.32 9.34
CA VAL A 289 -2.67 -4.19 10.34
C VAL A 289 -2.01 -5.54 10.61
N PHE A 290 -0.85 -5.48 11.26
CA PHE A 290 -0.18 -6.63 11.85
C PHE A 290 -0.28 -6.56 13.36
N HIS A 291 -0.52 -7.70 14.01
CA HIS A 291 -0.67 -7.74 15.47
C HIS A 291 -0.01 -8.98 16.06
N LYS A 292 0.75 -8.82 17.15
CA LYS A 292 1.52 -9.92 17.76
C LYS A 292 0.61 -11.05 18.28
N LYS A 293 -0.60 -10.71 18.77
CA LYS A 293 -1.58 -11.72 19.23
C LYS A 293 -2.24 -12.50 18.08
N CYS A 294 -2.09 -12.05 16.83
CA CYS A 294 -2.69 -12.69 15.64
C CYS A 294 -1.71 -12.77 14.45
N PRO A 295 -0.65 -13.60 14.56
CA PRO A 295 0.30 -13.81 13.47
C PRO A 295 -0.34 -14.56 12.28
N PRO A 296 0.27 -14.52 11.09
CA PRO A 296 -0.20 -15.29 9.94
C PRO A 296 -0.30 -16.80 10.24
N GLN A 297 -1.44 -17.39 9.89
CA GLN A 297 -1.75 -18.80 10.19
C GLN A 297 -1.42 -19.72 9.01
N LYS A 298 -0.92 -20.93 9.31
CA LYS A 298 -0.68 -21.96 8.28
C LYS A 298 -2.01 -22.38 7.66
N GLY A 299 -2.09 -22.39 6.33
CA GLY A 299 -3.31 -22.71 5.58
C GLY A 299 -4.07 -21.48 5.10
N TYR A 300 -3.82 -20.31 5.69
CA TYR A 300 -4.39 -19.04 5.27
C TYR A 300 -3.37 -18.17 4.54
N VAL A 301 -3.86 -17.33 3.64
CA VAL A 301 -3.14 -16.21 3.05
C VAL A 301 -3.72 -14.93 3.64
N ARG A 302 -2.90 -14.18 4.39
CA ARG A 302 -3.31 -12.89 4.96
C ARG A 302 -3.53 -11.89 3.84
N ALA A 303 -4.79 -11.62 3.54
CA ALA A 303 -5.19 -10.60 2.60
C ALA A 303 -4.92 -9.21 3.20
N CYS A 304 -4.58 -8.27 2.33
CA CYS A 304 -4.33 -6.89 2.70
C CYS A 304 -5.33 -6.02 1.93
N LEU A 305 -6.20 -5.34 2.66
CA LEU A 305 -7.03 -4.28 2.12
C LEU A 305 -6.12 -3.11 1.75
N LYS A 306 -6.13 -2.76 0.46
CA LYS A 306 -5.64 -1.49 -0.06
C LYS A 306 -6.87 -0.61 -0.20
N SER A 307 -7.11 0.23 0.80
CA SER A 307 -8.19 1.20 0.79
C SER A 307 -7.56 2.53 1.15
N ASN A 308 -7.70 3.52 0.27
CA ASN A 308 -7.26 4.88 0.53
C ASN A 308 -8.21 5.56 1.52
N VAL A 309 -9.49 5.17 1.51
CA VAL A 309 -10.50 5.53 2.52
C VAL A 309 -11.54 4.41 2.54
N GLY A 310 -11.85 3.89 3.72
CA GLY A 310 -12.96 2.96 3.92
C GLY A 310 -14.22 3.74 4.23
N ASP A 311 -14.57 4.76 3.45
CA ASP A 311 -15.79 5.52 3.71
C ASP A 311 -16.96 4.68 3.23
N MET A 312 -17.51 3.85 4.13
CA MET A 312 -18.94 3.61 4.11
C MET A 312 -19.61 4.88 4.65
N LEU A 313 -19.72 5.90 3.79
CA LEU A 313 -20.55 7.06 4.02
C LEU A 313 -22.01 6.64 3.79
N TYR A 314 -22.73 6.39 4.88
CA TYR A 314 -24.20 6.37 4.82
C TYR A 314 -24.69 7.81 4.88
N HIS A 315 -24.87 8.43 3.71
CA HIS A 315 -25.73 9.61 3.63
C HIS A 315 -27.18 9.14 3.60
N LEU A 316 -27.94 9.53 4.62
CA LEU A 316 -29.40 9.67 4.54
C LEU A 316 -29.72 11.06 3.99
#